data_AF-A0A0D1Z3G4-F1
#
_entry.id   AF-A0A0D1Z3G4-F1
#
_cell.length_a   1.000
_cell.length_b   1.000
_cell.length_c   1.000
_cell.angle_alpha   90.00
_cell.angle_beta   90.00
_cell.angle_gamma   90.00
#
_symmetry.space_group_name_H-M   'P 1'
#
loop_
_entity.id
_entity.type
_entity.pdbx_description
1 polymer ?
#
loop_
_entity_poly.entity_id
_entity_poly.type
_entity_poly.pdbx_seq_one_letter_code
_entity_poly.pdbx_strand_id
1 'polypeptide(L)'
;MRQDVYTDKAAAPFQHVFSQAIRSGNKIYCSGSVALSTKTGALVEVGIQAETERVLDNLEAVLNEAGTGLDKVVKVNVYLKDIARDFRQ
;
A
#
# COMPACT_ATOMS: atom_id res chain seq x y z
N MET A 1 -17.56 3.28 14.18
CA MET A 1 -16.36 3.51 15.01
C MET A 1 -15.14 3.46 14.10
N ARG A 2 -14.16 4.34 14.32
CA ARG A 2 -12.87 4.35 13.60
C ARG A 2 -11.95 3.29 14.21
N GLN A 3 -11.27 2.52 13.37
CA GLN A 3 -10.22 1.58 13.79
C GLN A 3 -9.01 1.74 12.88
N ASP A 4 -7.83 1.93 13.46
CA ASP A 4 -6.57 2.01 12.72
C ASP A 4 -6.06 0.59 12.43
N VAL A 5 -5.41 0.40 11.29
CA VAL A 5 -4.87 -0.88 10.83
C VAL A 5 -3.36 -0.76 10.67
N TYR A 6 -2.62 -1.72 11.27
CA TYR A 6 -1.16 -1.80 11.22
C TYR A 6 -0.71 -3.25 11.09
N THR A 7 0.24 -3.51 10.20
CA THR A 7 0.90 -4.82 10.01
C THR A 7 2.40 -4.62 9.79
N ASP A 8 3.19 -5.58 10.25
CA ASP A 8 4.65 -5.66 10.05
C ASP A 8 5.02 -6.23 8.67
N LYS A 9 4.03 -6.75 7.93
CA LYS A 9 4.20 -7.33 6.59
C LYS A 9 4.18 -6.31 5.46
N ALA A 10 3.86 -5.05 5.75
CA ALA A 10 3.84 -3.95 4.80
C ALA A 10 4.81 -2.83 5.23
N ALA A 11 5.14 -1.94 4.29
CA ALA A 11 5.94 -0.76 4.58
C ALA A 11 5.39 0.01 5.79
N ALA A 12 6.26 0.30 6.76
CA ALA A 12 5.87 1.03 7.95
C ALA A 12 5.41 2.45 7.58
N PRO A 13 4.29 2.94 8.15
CA PRO A 13 3.90 4.32 7.96
C PRO A 13 4.89 5.23 8.71
N PHE A 14 4.92 6.52 8.36
CA PHE A 14 5.62 7.48 9.22
C PHE A 14 4.85 7.57 10.53
N GLN A 15 5.40 6.93 11.56
CA GLN A 15 4.75 6.76 12.85
C GLN A 15 4.27 8.11 13.39
N HIS A 16 3.06 8.12 13.96
CA HIS A 16 2.36 9.29 14.50
C HIS A 16 1.83 10.34 13.48
N VAL A 17 2.11 10.20 12.17
CA VAL A 17 1.52 11.10 11.15
C VAL A 17 0.32 10.45 10.48
N PHE A 18 0.39 9.17 10.12
CA PHE A 18 -0.72 8.44 9.50
C PHE A 18 -0.68 6.93 9.81
N SER A 19 -1.81 6.25 9.58
CA SER A 19 -1.95 4.79 9.69
C SER A 19 -1.85 4.13 8.30
N GLN A 20 -1.47 2.85 8.22
CA GLN A 20 -1.45 2.15 6.92
C GLN A 20 -2.83 2.07 6.28
N ALA A 21 -3.86 1.82 7.10
CA ALA A 21 -5.24 2.02 6.71
C ALA A 21 -6.11 2.40 7.91
N ILE A 22 -7.30 2.92 7.63
CA ILE A 22 -8.36 3.17 8.60
C ILE A 22 -9.62 2.46 8.15
N ARG A 23 -10.22 1.68 9.06
CA ARG A 23 -11.57 1.16 8.93
C ARG A 23 -12.58 2.16 9.49
N SER A 24 -13.57 2.49 8.67
CA SER A 24 -14.74 3.28 9.07
C SER A 24 -16.01 2.57 8.63
N GLY A 25 -16.66 1.87 9.57
CA GLY A 25 -17.80 1.02 9.26
C GLY A 25 -17.42 -0.18 8.39
N ASN A 26 -17.99 -0.25 7.18
CA ASN A 26 -17.73 -1.28 6.18
C ASN A 26 -16.72 -0.86 5.10
N LYS A 27 -16.13 0.34 5.21
CA LYS A 27 -15.15 0.84 4.26
C LYS A 27 -13.76 0.84 4.88
N ILE A 28 -12.76 0.50 4.07
CA ILE A 28 -11.35 0.59 4.39
C ILE A 28 -10.76 1.70 3.53
N TYR A 29 -10.06 2.63 4.15
CA TYR A 29 -9.31 3.68 3.48
C TYR A 29 -7.81 3.40 3.68
N CYS A 30 -7.13 3.01 2.61
CA CYS A 30 -5.70 2.76 2.62
C CYS A 30 -4.93 4.07 2.39
N SER A 31 -3.83 4.24 3.12
CA SER A 31 -2.85 5.28 2.83
C SER A 31 -2.10 4.94 1.54
N GLY A 32 -1.35 5.92 1.02
CA GLY A 32 -0.45 5.68 -0.11
C GLY A 32 0.58 4.61 0.24
N SER A 33 0.72 3.61 -0.64
CA SER A 33 1.74 2.58 -0.54
C SER A 33 2.88 2.90 -1.51
N VAL A 34 4.12 2.75 -1.05
CA VAL A 34 5.34 2.94 -1.82
C VAL A 34 6.17 1.66 -1.77
N ALA A 35 7.06 1.47 -2.75
CA ALA A 35 7.89 0.28 -2.90
C ALA A 35 9.04 0.23 -1.87
N LEU A 36 8.73 0.33 -0.57
CA LEU A 36 9.72 0.21 0.49
C LEU A 36 9.87 -1.26 0.92
N SER A 37 11.13 -1.66 1.14
CA SER A 37 11.49 -2.91 1.78
C SER A 37 11.08 -2.89 3.25
N THR A 38 10.35 -3.91 3.70
CA THR A 38 10.00 -4.07 5.13
C THR A 38 11.23 -4.35 6.01
N LYS A 39 12.33 -4.81 5.42
CA LYS A 39 13.57 -5.13 6.15
C LYS A 39 14.45 -3.90 6.36
N THR A 40 14.57 -3.07 5.33
CA THR A 40 15.55 -1.97 5.32
C THR A 40 14.91 -0.59 5.39
N GLY A 41 13.61 -0.47 5.10
CA GLY A 41 12.93 0.82 4.99
C GLY A 41 13.38 1.66 3.78
N ALA A 42 14.19 1.10 2.89
CA ALA A 42 14.64 1.75 1.66
C ALA A 42 13.75 1.39 0.47
N LEU A 43 13.75 2.25 -0.56
CA LEU A 43 13.11 1.96 -1.83
C LEU A 43 13.76 0.74 -2.49
N VAL A 44 12.92 -0.10 -3.09
CA VAL A 44 13.34 -1.28 -3.83
C VAL A 44 13.79 -0.81 -5.22
N GLU A 45 15.10 -0.66 -5.42
CA GLU A 45 15.69 -0.10 -6.66
C GLU A 45 15.81 -1.15 -7.79
N VAL A 46 14.68 -1.57 -8.36
CA VAL A 46 14.66 -2.60 -9.43
C VAL A 46 13.73 -2.25 -10.60
N GLY A 47 13.22 -1.02 -10.66
CA GLY A 47 12.40 -0.53 -11.76
C GLY A 47 10.90 -0.76 -11.56
N ILE A 48 10.10 -0.26 -12.51
CA ILE A 48 8.66 -0.06 -12.33
C ILE A 48 7.87 -1.34 -12.02
N GLN A 49 8.20 -2.47 -12.65
CA GLN A 49 7.47 -3.73 -12.44
C GLN A 49 7.66 -4.22 -10.99
N ALA A 50 8.90 -4.33 -10.54
CA ALA A 50 9.23 -4.76 -9.19
C ALA A 50 8.75 -3.75 -8.12
N GLU A 51 8.80 -2.44 -8.41
CA GLU A 51 8.20 -1.42 -7.56
C GLU A 51 6.68 -1.60 -7.45
N THR A 52 6.00 -1.88 -8.56
CA THR A 52 4.56 -2.09 -8.62
C THR A 52 4.14 -3.34 -7.86
N GLU A 53 4.83 -4.47 -8.09
CA GLU A 53 4.62 -5.71 -7.33
C GLU A 53 4.76 -5.44 -5.83
N ARG A 54 5.83 -4.76 -5.42
CA ARG A 54 6.04 -4.44 -4.01
C ARG A 54 4.95 -3.56 -3.41
N VAL A 55 4.45 -2.58 -4.16
CA VAL A 55 3.34 -1.71 -3.75
C VAL A 55 2.07 -2.53 -3.55
N LEU A 56 1.78 -3.47 -4.46
CA LEU A 56 0.62 -4.36 -4.39
C LEU A 56 0.71 -5.34 -3.22
N ASP A 57 1.89 -5.95 -2.98
CA ASP A 57 2.13 -6.82 -1.82
C ASP A 57 1.87 -6.08 -0.50
N ASN A 58 2.36 -4.85 -0.40
CA ASN A 58 2.13 -4.00 0.77
C ASN A 58 0.64 -3.72 0.97
N LEU A 59 -0.11 -3.40 -0.10
CA LEU A 59 -1.55 -3.15 -0.03
C LEU A 59 -2.33 -4.41 0.33
N GLU A 60 -1.96 -5.56 -0.23
CA GLU A 60 -2.56 -6.85 0.11
C GLU A 60 -2.37 -7.18 1.60
N ALA A 61 -1.15 -7.02 2.12
CA ALA A 61 -0.86 -7.23 3.53
C ALA A 61 -1.73 -6.34 4.45
N VAL A 62 -1.88 -5.06 4.12
CA VAL A 62 -2.72 -4.11 4.89
C VAL A 62 -4.21 -4.47 4.80
N LEU A 63 -4.70 -4.88 3.63
CA LEU A 63 -6.09 -5.30 3.44
C LEU A 63 -6.39 -6.60 4.20
N ASN A 64 -5.47 -7.55 4.18
CA ASN A 64 -5.57 -8.80 4.93
C ASN A 64 -5.63 -8.54 6.45
N GLU A 65 -4.80 -7.62 6.96
CA GLU A 65 -4.86 -7.19 8.37
C GLU A 65 -6.21 -6.53 8.71
N ALA A 66 -6.83 -5.84 7.75
CA ALA A 66 -8.17 -5.27 7.91
C ALA A 66 -9.31 -6.30 7.80
N GLY A 67 -9.00 -7.58 7.54
CA GLY A 67 -9.97 -8.67 7.37
C GLY A 67 -10.65 -8.69 6.00
N THR A 68 -9.99 -8.20 4.96
CA THR A 68 -10.47 -8.17 3.56
C THR A 68 -9.34 -8.55 2.59
N GLY A 69 -9.60 -8.54 1.28
CA GLY A 69 -8.60 -8.76 0.24
C GLY A 69 -8.69 -7.77 -0.91
N LEU A 70 -7.75 -7.89 -1.86
CA LEU A 70 -7.69 -7.10 -3.09
C LEU A 70 -8.96 -7.28 -3.96
N ASP A 71 -9.61 -8.44 -3.88
CA ASP A 71 -10.85 -8.78 -4.59
C ASP A 71 -12.03 -7.84 -4.25
N LYS A 72 -11.98 -7.17 -3.10
CA LYS A 72 -13.03 -6.23 -2.65
C LYS A 72 -12.69 -4.76 -2.90
N VAL A 73 -11.59 -4.48 -3.59
CA VAL A 73 -11.18 -3.11 -3.91
C VAL A 73 -12.08 -2.54 -5.00
N VAL A 74 -12.73 -1.42 -4.70
CA VAL A 74 -13.67 -0.75 -5.62
C VAL A 74 -13.09 0.50 -6.29
N LYS A 75 -11.98 1.03 -5.78
CA LYS A 75 -11.31 2.24 -6.29
C LYS A 75 -9.84 2.24 -5.92
N VAL A 76 -9.00 2.59 -6.89
CA VAL A 76 -7.55 2.82 -6.70
C VAL A 76 -7.16 4.17 -7.31
N ASN A 77 -6.18 4.85 -6.72
CA ASN A 77 -5.47 5.96 -7.34
C ASN A 77 -4.01 5.54 -7.51
N VAL A 78 -3.51 5.59 -8.74
CA VAL A 78 -2.12 5.24 -9.07
C VAL A 78 -1.39 6.53 -9.43
N TYR A 79 -0.24 6.76 -8.80
CA TYR A 79 0.63 7.89 -9.07
C TYR A 79 1.93 7.36 -9.69
N LEU A 80 2.23 7.79 -10.91
CA LEU A 80 3.44 7.40 -11.64
C LEU A 80 4.35 8.62 -11.77
N LYS A 81 5.67 8.39 -11.67
CA LYS A 81 6.67 9.44 -11.88
C LYS A 81 6.75 9.85 -13.35
N ASP A 82 6.71 8.88 -14.25
CA ASP A 82 6.66 9.10 -15.70
C ASP A 82 5.55 8.26 -16.32
N ILE A 83 4.39 8.86 -16.54
CA ILE A 83 3.23 8.15 -17.10
C ILE A 83 3.47 7.62 -18.52
N ALA A 84 4.24 8.34 -19.34
CA ALA A 84 4.42 8.00 -20.76
C ALA A 84 5.28 6.73 -20.92
N ARG A 85 6.27 6.58 -20.03
CA ARG A 85 7.17 5.44 -19.95
C ARG A 85 6.58 4.28 -19.15
N ASP A 86 5.99 4.54 -17.99
CA ASP A 86 5.73 3.50 -16.98
C ASP A 86 4.36 2.84 -17.09
N PHE A 87 3.36 3.50 -17.70
CA PHE A 87 1.99 2.96 -17.76
C PHE A 87 1.83 1.72 -18.66
N ARG A 88 2.79 1.45 -19.55
CA ARG A 88 2.71 0.38 -20.56
C ARG A 88 3.66 -0.79 -20.32
N GLN A 89 4.44 -0.74 -19.25
CA GLN A 89 5.44 -1.76 -18.93
C GLN A 89 4.87 -2.84 -18.02
#